data_AF-W0RK46-F1
#
_entry.id   AF-W0RK46-F1
#
_cell.length_a   1.000
_cell.length_b   1.000
_cell.length_c   1.000
_cell.angle_alpha   90.00
_cell.angle_beta   90.00
_cell.angle_gamma   90.00
#
_symmetry.space_group_name_H-M   'P 1'
#
loop_
_entity.id
_entity.type
_entity.pdbx_description
1 polymer ?
#
loop_
_entity_poly.entity_id
_entity_poly.type
_entity_poly.pdbx_seq_one_letter_code
_entity_poly.pdbx_strand_id
1 'polypeptide(L)'
;MAAVLFPVMDHRLHLAAPSHRMPRTRHALASLGAVVALAACSSALVPTPPPRTAPTPPPARPAGPPPAPNPNDPNRIPLQGQAPIATLGVHRIVPAPVSVTADSGAPFTVTRATTIVVPAANADAERVGHMLAALLRPSTGFPITVSAAGGAVPNGSVVLRLDGAADLGAEGYTVQVAADSVRLTASNPAGLFYAVQTLRQLLPAAVESELSGNFRPAAWSVPAGRITDRPRFAWRGAMLDVARHFFTVDEVKQLVDILALYKLNTLHLHLTDDQGWRIQIRRRPRLTQVGGSSEVGGGPGGFYTQADYADIVRYAQDRFVTVVPEIDMPAHIHSAIVAYPELGCGRQIPDTSLNAPIQGLYVGTRVGFSALCYDKKSTYDFVDDVVRELAAMTPGPFLHLGGDEVAVLNHAQYAYFVERVQEIVRRHGKRMVGWDEIGQAKLLPGTIAQMWRMDTTMAAVKQGAKLVMSPAANAYLDMKYTPATETGLRWAAFVELRNAYDWDPVTRFPHVTESDVLGVEGPLWSETVMNITAAEYLIMPRLPALAEVAWTPQSSRDWESFRQRIAGHATRWRYLGINFFPSPQVPWEPSVP
;
A
#
# COMPACT_ATOMS: atom_id res chain seq x y z
N MET A 1 -42.64 -39.62 0.06
CA MET A 1 -42.59 -40.98 -0.54
C MET A 1 -41.50 -40.97 -1.59
N ALA A 2 -40.59 -41.94 -1.70
CA ALA A 2 -40.16 -43.01 -0.77
C ALA A 2 -38.70 -43.40 -1.13
N ALA A 3 -37.97 -44.13 -0.27
CA ALA A 3 -36.52 -44.39 -0.44
C ALA A 3 -36.13 -45.88 -0.26
N VAL A 4 -35.02 -46.27 -0.93
CA VAL A 4 -34.37 -47.60 -1.04
C VAL A 4 -32.88 -47.31 -1.37
N LEU A 5 -31.79 -47.78 -0.75
CA LEU A 5 -31.51 -48.77 0.33
C LEU A 5 -31.93 -50.21 -0.04
N PHE A 6 -31.03 -51.10 -0.49
CA PHE A 6 -29.83 -51.65 0.21
C PHE A 6 -29.02 -52.56 -0.78
N PRO A 7 -27.98 -53.37 -0.41
CA PRO A 7 -27.36 -53.62 0.91
C PRO A 7 -25.82 -53.46 1.01
N VAL A 8 -25.35 -53.56 2.25
CA VAL A 8 -23.95 -53.74 2.67
C VAL A 8 -23.61 -55.24 2.79
N MET A 9 -22.34 -55.63 2.70
CA MET A 9 -21.84 -56.77 3.48
C MET A 9 -20.47 -56.47 4.10
N ASP A 10 -20.30 -56.83 5.37
CA ASP A 10 -19.10 -56.64 6.22
C ASP A 10 -18.61 -58.01 6.69
N HIS A 11 -17.30 -58.19 6.79
CA HIS A 11 -16.72 -59.26 7.61
C HIS A 11 -15.37 -58.85 8.21
N ARG A 12 -15.37 -58.67 9.53
CA ARG A 12 -14.18 -58.47 10.38
C ARG A 12 -13.48 -59.81 10.70
N LEU A 13 -12.39 -59.69 11.49
CA LEU A 13 -11.64 -60.71 12.26
C LEU A 13 -10.36 -61.24 11.56
N HIS A 14 -9.22 -61.43 12.23
CA HIS A 14 -8.72 -60.81 13.48
C HIS A 14 -7.20 -61.04 13.63
N LEU A 15 -6.57 -60.33 14.59
CA LEU A 15 -5.34 -60.71 15.33
C LEU A 15 -4.13 -61.34 14.59
N ALA A 16 -2.99 -60.63 14.58
CA ALA A 16 -1.85 -60.93 15.48
C ALA A 16 -0.55 -60.21 15.04
N ALA A 17 0.28 -59.81 16.01
CA ALA A 17 1.70 -59.51 15.80
C ALA A 17 2.55 -60.63 16.43
N PRO A 18 3.81 -60.78 16.00
CA PRO A 18 4.88 -60.74 16.99
C PRO A 18 6.11 -59.94 16.55
N SER A 19 6.98 -59.65 17.52
CA SER A 19 8.24 -58.90 17.35
C SER A 19 9.45 -59.82 17.11
N HIS A 20 10.54 -59.32 16.48
CA HIS A 20 11.90 -59.48 17.04
C HIS A 20 13.02 -58.61 16.39
N ARG A 21 13.86 -58.06 17.29
CA ARG A 21 15.32 -57.77 17.27
C ARG A 21 16.10 -57.45 15.96
N MET A 22 16.90 -56.38 16.09
CA MET A 22 18.13 -56.05 15.33
C MET A 22 19.12 -57.21 15.14
N PRO A 23 20.07 -57.08 14.18
CA PRO A 23 21.40 -56.55 14.56
C PRO A 23 21.96 -55.42 13.66
N ARG A 24 23.02 -54.75 14.14
CA ARG A 24 23.85 -53.79 13.38
C ARG A 24 25.01 -54.51 12.67
N THR A 25 25.48 -53.95 11.57
CA THR A 25 26.87 -54.15 11.09
C THR A 25 27.53 -52.81 10.76
N ARG A 26 28.87 -52.76 10.92
CA ARG A 26 29.74 -51.66 10.48
C ARG A 26 30.51 -52.15 9.27
N HIS A 27 30.82 -51.25 8.33
CA HIS A 27 32.06 -51.34 7.56
C HIS A 27 32.73 -49.97 7.50
N ALA A 28 34.05 -49.98 7.43
CA ALA A 28 34.90 -48.81 7.30
C ALA A 28 35.90 -49.06 6.17
N LEU A 29 36.27 -48.01 5.45
CA LEU A 29 37.33 -48.01 4.45
C LEU A 29 38.09 -46.69 4.57
N ALA A 30 39.41 -46.80 4.68
CA ALA A 30 40.36 -45.75 4.34
C ALA A 30 40.83 -46.02 2.88
N SER A 31 41.69 -45.25 2.22
CA SER A 31 42.72 -44.30 2.67
C SER A 31 43.18 -43.42 1.49
N LEU A 32 44.20 -42.58 1.73
CA LEU A 32 44.88 -41.65 0.80
C LEU A 32 44.05 -40.44 0.32
N GLY A 33 44.64 -39.26 0.09
CA GLY A 33 46.02 -38.85 0.43
C GLY A 33 46.68 -37.95 -0.60
N ALA A 34 46.56 -36.63 -0.44
CA ALA A 34 47.39 -35.64 -1.14
C ALA A 34 47.57 -34.40 -0.26
N VAL A 35 48.77 -33.83 -0.26
CA VAL A 35 49.11 -32.59 0.48
C VAL A 35 49.77 -31.62 -0.49
N VAL A 36 49.34 -30.37 -0.47
CA VAL A 36 50.12 -29.23 -0.97
C VAL A 36 50.20 -28.23 0.18
N ALA A 37 51.42 -27.80 0.50
CA ALA A 37 51.70 -26.92 1.62
C ALA A 37 52.11 -25.53 1.14
N LEU A 38 51.76 -24.50 1.92
CA LEU A 38 52.36 -23.18 1.88
C LEU A 38 52.54 -22.71 3.32
N ALA A 39 53.75 -22.32 3.68
CA ALA A 39 54.16 -22.10 5.06
C ALA A 39 54.35 -20.61 5.37
N ALA A 40 54.00 -20.22 6.60
CA ALA A 40 54.42 -18.97 7.23
C ALA A 40 54.80 -19.28 8.68
N CYS A 41 55.81 -18.58 9.21
CA CYS A 41 56.53 -19.04 10.40
C CYS A 41 55.86 -18.72 11.74
N SER A 42 56.14 -19.62 12.68
CA SER A 42 55.77 -19.63 14.09
C SER A 42 56.02 -18.34 14.88
N SER A 43 55.11 -18.07 15.81
CA SER A 43 55.49 -17.68 17.18
C SER A 43 54.57 -18.42 18.16
N ALA A 44 55.13 -19.09 19.17
CA ALA A 44 54.39 -20.03 20.01
C ALA A 44 53.95 -19.40 21.34
N LEU A 45 52.68 -19.60 21.71
CA LEU A 45 52.13 -19.37 23.05
C LEU A 45 51.33 -20.60 23.47
N VAL A 46 51.49 -21.02 24.72
CA VAL A 46 50.89 -22.25 25.26
C VAL A 46 49.41 -22.01 25.59
N PRO A 47 48.46 -22.77 25.03
CA PRO A 47 47.05 -22.64 25.37
C PRO A 47 46.74 -23.29 26.73
N THR A 48 46.10 -22.54 27.61
CA THR A 48 45.46 -23.08 28.81
C THR A 48 44.17 -23.84 28.46
N PRO A 49 43.75 -24.85 29.24
CA PRO A 49 42.54 -25.60 28.97
C PRO A 49 41.29 -24.73 29.25
N PRO A 50 40.24 -24.79 28.41
CA PRO A 50 39.00 -24.06 28.65
C PRO A 50 38.22 -24.63 29.85
N PRO A 51 37.47 -23.80 30.59
CA PRO A 51 36.61 -24.28 31.68
C PRO A 51 35.46 -25.13 31.14
N ARG A 52 35.02 -26.11 31.92
CA ARG A 52 33.86 -26.96 31.59
C ARG A 52 32.58 -26.14 31.65
N THR A 53 31.94 -25.90 30.50
CA THR A 53 30.58 -25.35 30.43
C THR A 53 29.55 -26.40 30.83
N ALA A 54 28.53 -25.98 31.60
CA ALA A 54 27.34 -26.79 31.87
C ALA A 54 26.53 -27.04 30.57
N PRO A 55 25.73 -28.12 30.48
CA PRO A 55 24.89 -28.36 29.31
C PRO A 55 23.87 -27.24 29.12
N THR A 56 23.78 -26.70 27.91
CA THR A 56 22.75 -25.72 27.54
C THR A 56 21.37 -26.36 27.51
N PRO A 57 20.32 -25.67 28.01
CA PRO A 57 18.94 -26.13 27.80
C PRO A 57 18.58 -26.07 26.30
N PRO A 58 17.59 -26.86 25.84
CA PRO A 58 17.12 -26.77 24.47
C PRO A 58 16.56 -25.37 24.16
N PRO A 59 16.62 -24.91 22.89
CA PRO A 59 16.09 -23.60 22.52
C PRO A 59 14.60 -23.52 22.85
N ALA A 60 14.19 -22.40 23.44
CA ALA A 60 12.77 -22.11 23.63
C ALA A 60 12.07 -22.09 22.26
N ARG A 61 10.83 -22.60 22.21
CA ARG A 61 9.99 -22.40 21.02
C ARG A 61 9.82 -20.90 20.79
N PRO A 62 9.79 -20.41 19.54
CA PRO A 62 9.41 -19.03 19.28
C PRO A 62 8.03 -18.78 19.89
N ALA A 63 7.86 -17.62 20.52
CA ALA A 63 6.53 -17.16 20.89
C ALA A 63 5.69 -17.07 19.62
N GLY A 64 4.44 -17.54 19.67
CA GLY A 64 3.50 -17.26 18.61
C GLY A 64 3.22 -15.75 18.51
N PRO A 65 2.62 -15.28 17.40
CA PRO A 65 2.12 -13.91 17.35
C PRO A 65 1.21 -13.64 18.56
N PRO A 66 1.21 -12.42 19.12
CA PRO A 66 0.34 -12.09 20.23
C PRO A 66 -1.12 -12.39 19.82
N PRO A 67 -1.94 -12.98 20.71
CA PRO A 67 -3.33 -13.26 20.38
C PRO A 67 -4.05 -11.97 20.02
N ALA A 68 -4.93 -12.03 19.01
CA ALA A 68 -5.79 -10.90 18.66
C ALA A 68 -6.50 -10.39 19.94
N PRO A 69 -6.52 -9.06 20.17
CA PRO A 69 -6.94 -8.51 21.46
C PRO A 69 -8.37 -8.94 21.79
N ASN A 70 -8.53 -9.58 22.96
CA ASN A 70 -9.83 -10.08 23.41
C ASN A 70 -10.83 -8.91 23.47
N PRO A 71 -11.93 -8.92 22.68
CA PRO A 71 -12.91 -7.83 22.69
C PRO A 71 -13.61 -7.68 24.05
N ASN A 72 -13.53 -8.70 24.91
CA ASN A 72 -14.10 -8.75 26.25
C ASN A 72 -13.05 -8.67 27.38
N ASP A 73 -11.87 -8.06 27.15
CA ASP A 73 -10.90 -7.83 28.23
C ASP A 73 -11.43 -6.76 29.22
N PRO A 74 -11.73 -7.11 30.49
CA PRO A 74 -12.25 -6.17 31.48
C PRO A 74 -11.21 -5.12 31.93
N ASN A 75 -9.93 -5.33 31.65
CA ASN A 75 -8.86 -4.38 31.93
C ASN A 75 -8.54 -3.45 30.74
N ARG A 76 -9.32 -3.50 29.64
CA ARG A 76 -9.15 -2.59 28.51
C ARG A 76 -9.58 -1.17 28.89
N ILE A 77 -8.62 -0.37 29.35
CA ILE A 77 -8.87 1.00 29.80
C ILE A 77 -9.38 1.83 28.60
N PRO A 78 -10.49 2.58 28.75
CA PRO A 78 -11.15 3.21 27.62
C PRO A 78 -10.31 4.32 26.99
N LEU A 79 -10.09 4.20 25.68
CA LEU A 79 -9.51 5.25 24.85
C LEU A 79 -10.30 6.56 25.04
N GLN A 80 -9.72 7.51 25.77
CA GLN A 80 -10.36 8.79 26.02
C GLN A 80 -10.38 9.60 24.73
N GLY A 81 -11.57 10.05 24.33
CA GLY A 81 -11.70 10.94 23.18
C GLY A 81 -11.02 12.28 23.49
N GLN A 82 -10.23 12.78 22.54
CA GLN A 82 -9.57 14.07 22.64
C GLN A 82 -10.56 15.20 22.93
N ALA A 83 -10.11 16.18 23.72
CA ALA A 83 -10.86 17.42 23.92
C ALA A 83 -11.15 18.09 22.55
N PRO A 84 -12.35 18.65 22.34
CA PRO A 84 -12.71 19.27 21.07
C PRO A 84 -11.79 20.44 20.74
N ILE A 85 -11.46 20.58 19.45
CA ILE A 85 -10.60 21.66 18.95
C ILE A 85 -11.31 23.00 19.17
N ALA A 86 -10.79 23.82 20.10
CA ALA A 86 -11.46 25.03 20.57
C ALA A 86 -11.63 26.13 19.50
N THR A 87 -10.68 26.24 18.57
CA THR A 87 -10.76 27.18 17.42
C THR A 87 -10.19 26.53 16.18
N LEU A 88 -10.73 26.86 15.00
CA LEU A 88 -10.34 26.23 13.73
C LEU A 88 -8.87 26.47 13.36
N GLY A 89 -8.23 27.51 13.92
CA GLY A 89 -6.81 27.80 13.72
C GLY A 89 -5.85 26.80 14.38
N VAL A 90 -6.32 25.97 15.33
CA VAL A 90 -5.54 24.91 15.98
C VAL A 90 -5.96 23.53 15.44
N HIS A 91 -6.26 23.47 14.13
CA HIS A 91 -6.75 22.26 13.47
C HIS A 91 -5.71 21.14 13.47
N ARG A 92 -6.20 19.89 13.48
CA ARG A 92 -5.37 18.67 13.39
C ARG A 92 -5.31 18.09 11.97
N ILE A 93 -5.84 18.81 10.97
CA ILE A 93 -5.98 18.30 9.60
C ILE A 93 -4.61 17.97 8.98
N VAL A 94 -4.51 16.79 8.36
CA VAL A 94 -3.41 16.30 7.53
C VAL A 94 -3.99 15.69 6.25
N PRO A 95 -3.57 16.10 5.03
CA PRO A 95 -2.67 17.21 4.73
C PRO A 95 -3.13 18.58 5.21
N ALA A 96 -2.19 19.48 5.52
CA ALA A 96 -2.47 20.88 5.83
C ALA A 96 -3.19 21.58 4.66
N PRO A 97 -4.36 22.22 4.88
CA PRO A 97 -5.08 22.91 3.82
C PRO A 97 -4.33 24.13 3.27
N VAL A 98 -4.61 24.50 2.01
CA VAL A 98 -4.05 25.72 1.38
C VAL A 98 -4.35 26.99 2.17
N SER A 99 -5.55 27.11 2.76
CA SER A 99 -5.92 28.23 3.61
C SER A 99 -6.94 27.83 4.68
N VAL A 100 -6.74 28.32 5.91
CA VAL A 100 -7.65 28.18 7.05
C VAL A 100 -7.87 29.55 7.67
N THR A 101 -9.12 29.90 7.97
CA THR A 101 -9.51 31.15 8.63
C THR A 101 -10.47 30.81 9.76
N ALA A 102 -10.04 31.01 11.01
CA ALA A 102 -10.90 30.78 12.17
C ALA A 102 -11.93 31.91 12.33
N ASP A 103 -13.11 31.56 12.82
CA ASP A 103 -14.16 32.48 13.24
C ASP A 103 -14.35 32.38 14.76
N SER A 104 -14.71 33.48 15.42
CA SER A 104 -15.09 33.53 16.84
C SER A 104 -16.56 33.15 17.08
N GLY A 105 -17.35 32.97 16.02
CA GLY A 105 -18.73 32.47 16.09
C GLY A 105 -18.84 31.09 16.73
N ALA A 106 -20.04 30.76 17.20
CA ALA A 106 -20.29 29.47 17.86
C ALA A 106 -20.07 28.28 16.91
N PRO A 107 -19.51 27.16 17.41
CA PRO A 107 -19.22 25.98 16.60
C PRO A 107 -20.50 25.33 16.07
N PHE A 108 -20.41 24.69 14.90
CA PHE A 108 -21.44 23.75 14.48
C PHE A 108 -21.44 22.55 15.43
N THR A 109 -22.61 21.96 15.68
CA THR A 109 -22.73 20.72 16.45
C THR A 109 -23.65 19.75 15.71
N VAL A 110 -23.16 18.54 15.43
CA VAL A 110 -23.99 17.45 14.89
C VAL A 110 -24.97 17.02 15.99
N THR A 111 -26.27 16.99 15.66
CA THR A 111 -27.34 16.59 16.58
C THR A 111 -28.22 15.50 15.97
N ARG A 112 -29.18 14.97 16.75
CA ARG A 112 -30.20 14.04 16.26
C ARG A 112 -31.06 14.63 15.13
N ALA A 113 -31.14 15.96 15.00
CA ALA A 113 -31.87 16.67 13.96
C ALA A 113 -31.00 17.02 12.72
N THR A 114 -29.68 16.77 12.76
CA THR A 114 -28.79 17.06 11.64
C THR A 114 -29.10 16.16 10.44
N THR A 115 -29.31 16.81 9.29
CA THR A 115 -29.49 16.16 7.98
C THR A 115 -28.32 16.49 7.05
N ILE A 116 -28.18 15.71 5.98
CA ILE A 116 -27.23 15.95 4.90
C ILE A 116 -28.03 16.28 3.64
N VAL A 117 -27.81 17.47 3.09
CA VAL A 117 -28.41 17.92 1.82
C VAL A 117 -27.37 17.76 0.71
N VAL A 118 -27.71 17.03 -0.35
CA VAL A 118 -26.84 16.76 -1.51
C VAL A 118 -27.33 17.45 -2.78
N PRO A 119 -26.48 17.68 -3.79
CA PRO A 119 -26.93 18.16 -5.10
C PRO A 119 -27.94 17.20 -5.73
N ALA A 120 -29.01 17.75 -6.32
CA ALA A 120 -29.96 16.94 -7.08
C ALA A 120 -29.33 16.38 -8.36
N ALA A 121 -29.78 15.20 -8.80
CA ALA A 121 -29.40 14.55 -10.05
C ALA A 121 -27.89 14.30 -10.27
N ASN A 122 -27.09 14.17 -9.19
CA ASN A 122 -25.69 13.76 -9.26
C ASN A 122 -25.41 12.57 -8.33
N ALA A 123 -25.37 11.36 -8.90
CA ALA A 123 -25.26 10.10 -8.15
C ALA A 123 -23.98 9.99 -7.30
N ASP A 124 -22.87 10.63 -7.72
CA ASP A 124 -21.61 10.58 -6.97
C ASP A 124 -21.58 11.56 -5.80
N ALA A 125 -22.19 12.76 -5.94
CA ALA A 125 -22.38 13.65 -4.80
C ALA A 125 -23.40 13.09 -3.79
N GLU A 126 -24.42 12.37 -4.26
CA GLU A 126 -25.33 11.58 -3.43
C GLU A 126 -24.58 10.46 -2.69
N ARG A 127 -23.76 9.67 -3.39
CA ARG A 127 -22.85 8.66 -2.82
C ARG A 127 -21.95 9.23 -1.72
N VAL A 128 -21.31 10.38 -1.94
CA VAL A 128 -20.48 11.08 -0.94
C VAL A 128 -21.31 11.51 0.28
N GLY A 129 -22.54 12.00 0.08
CA GLY A 129 -23.46 12.30 1.19
C GLY A 129 -23.86 11.06 1.99
N HIS A 130 -24.08 9.93 1.32
CA HIS A 130 -24.33 8.64 1.97
C HIS A 130 -23.10 8.08 2.70
N MET A 131 -21.89 8.30 2.20
CA MET A 131 -20.64 7.96 2.92
C MET A 131 -20.46 8.81 4.18
N LEU A 132 -20.73 10.12 4.13
CA LEU A 132 -20.74 10.97 5.33
C LEU A 132 -21.82 10.52 6.33
N ALA A 133 -23.00 10.11 5.86
CA ALA A 133 -24.04 9.55 6.73
C ALA A 133 -23.59 8.22 7.38
N ALA A 134 -22.93 7.34 6.61
CA ALA A 134 -22.42 6.06 7.10
C ALA A 134 -21.28 6.24 8.12
N LEU A 135 -20.44 7.28 7.97
CA LEU A 135 -19.43 7.67 8.97
C LEU A 135 -20.06 8.19 10.27
N LEU A 136 -21.09 9.04 10.18
CA LEU A 136 -21.65 9.71 11.35
C LEU A 136 -22.60 8.81 12.17
N ARG A 137 -23.32 7.87 11.55
CA ARG A 137 -24.33 7.05 12.25
C ARG A 137 -23.76 6.16 13.37
N PRO A 138 -22.66 5.39 13.20
CA PRO A 138 -22.15 4.48 14.22
C PRO A 138 -21.70 5.19 15.49
N SER A 139 -20.91 6.26 15.38
CA SER A 139 -20.39 6.98 16.54
C SER A 139 -21.44 7.83 17.24
N THR A 140 -22.29 8.53 16.48
CA THR A 140 -23.29 9.43 17.08
C THR A 140 -24.53 8.68 17.61
N GLY A 141 -24.98 7.63 16.94
CA GLY A 141 -26.32 7.05 17.13
C GLY A 141 -27.47 7.95 16.69
N PHE A 142 -27.20 8.94 15.83
CA PHE A 142 -28.22 9.78 15.19
C PHE A 142 -28.63 9.20 13.83
N PRO A 143 -29.87 9.45 13.34
CA PRO A 143 -30.34 8.86 12.09
C PRO A 143 -29.61 9.39 10.85
N ILE A 144 -29.18 10.66 10.88
CA ILE A 144 -28.47 11.38 9.80
C ILE A 144 -29.08 11.06 8.42
N THR A 145 -30.24 11.65 8.14
CA THR A 145 -30.90 11.48 6.84
C THR A 145 -30.15 12.20 5.73
N VAL A 146 -30.17 11.63 4.52
CA VAL A 146 -29.65 12.25 3.29
C VAL A 146 -30.84 12.65 2.43
N SER A 147 -30.80 13.83 1.81
CA SER A 147 -31.86 14.32 0.91
C SER A 147 -31.31 15.18 -0.21
N ALA A 148 -31.90 15.09 -1.40
CA ALA A 148 -31.55 15.94 -2.53
C ALA A 148 -32.03 17.39 -2.33
N ALA A 149 -31.25 18.37 -2.80
CA ALA A 149 -31.59 19.77 -2.76
C ALA A 149 -32.82 20.09 -3.64
N GLY A 150 -33.93 20.48 -3.01
CA GLY A 150 -35.19 20.82 -3.69
C GLY A 150 -36.08 21.80 -2.93
N GLY A 151 -35.54 22.52 -1.94
CA GLY A 151 -36.30 23.42 -1.07
C GLY A 151 -35.40 24.15 -0.07
N ALA A 152 -36.00 24.75 0.96
CA ALA A 152 -35.25 25.40 2.03
C ALA A 152 -34.40 24.38 2.82
N VAL A 153 -33.12 24.70 3.04
CA VAL A 153 -32.22 23.88 3.86
C VAL A 153 -32.57 24.05 5.34
N PRO A 154 -32.78 22.97 6.12
CA PRO A 154 -33.02 23.07 7.55
C PRO A 154 -31.79 23.59 8.31
N ASN A 155 -32.00 24.42 9.34
CA ASN A 155 -30.95 24.77 10.30
C ASN A 155 -30.42 23.49 10.99
N GLY A 156 -29.10 23.42 11.22
CA GLY A 156 -28.41 22.26 11.76
C GLY A 156 -27.96 21.22 10.72
N SER A 157 -28.01 21.55 9.42
CA SER A 157 -27.67 20.63 8.32
C SER A 157 -26.22 20.74 7.83
N VAL A 158 -25.70 19.63 7.29
CA VAL A 158 -24.51 19.62 6.42
C VAL A 158 -24.98 19.69 4.97
N VAL A 159 -24.38 20.54 4.14
CA VAL A 159 -24.81 20.82 2.76
C VAL A 159 -23.66 20.60 1.81
N LEU A 160 -23.83 19.73 0.83
CA LEU A 160 -22.89 19.46 -0.26
C LEU A 160 -23.35 20.21 -1.51
N ARG A 161 -22.45 20.92 -2.19
CA ARG A 161 -22.76 21.72 -3.40
C ARG A 161 -21.71 21.55 -4.51
N LEU A 162 -22.19 21.47 -5.75
CA LEU A 162 -21.37 21.42 -6.97
C LEU A 162 -21.33 22.77 -7.70
N ASP A 163 -21.10 23.85 -6.95
CA ASP A 163 -20.95 25.23 -7.45
C ASP A 163 -19.66 25.90 -6.93
N GLY A 164 -18.63 25.11 -6.63
CA GLY A 164 -17.32 25.59 -6.22
C GLY A 164 -16.52 26.26 -7.33
N ALA A 165 -15.63 27.17 -6.93
CA ALA A 165 -14.85 27.99 -7.84
C ALA A 165 -13.86 27.15 -8.68
N ALA A 166 -13.77 27.48 -9.98
CA ALA A 166 -13.06 26.66 -10.96
C ALA A 166 -11.51 26.69 -10.81
N ASP A 167 -10.97 27.73 -10.17
CA ASP A 167 -9.55 27.88 -9.83
C ASP A 167 -9.07 26.87 -8.75
N LEU A 168 -10.01 26.23 -8.05
CA LEU A 168 -9.72 25.12 -7.15
C LEU A 168 -9.51 23.78 -7.89
N GLY A 169 -9.81 23.71 -9.19
CA GLY A 169 -9.71 22.48 -9.98
C GLY A 169 -10.75 21.42 -9.59
N ALA A 170 -10.56 20.17 -10.06
CA ALA A 170 -11.52 19.08 -9.88
C ALA A 170 -11.48 18.43 -8.48
N GLU A 171 -10.37 18.57 -7.74
CA GLU A 171 -10.17 17.96 -6.42
C GLU A 171 -10.19 18.98 -5.28
N GLY A 172 -10.19 20.28 -5.60
CA GLY A 172 -10.26 21.36 -4.62
C GLY A 172 -11.70 21.69 -4.18
N TYR A 173 -11.79 22.30 -3.00
CA TYR A 173 -13.04 22.51 -2.29
C TYR A 173 -12.93 23.65 -1.25
N THR A 174 -14.07 24.05 -0.71
CA THR A 174 -14.16 24.88 0.50
C THR A 174 -15.04 24.22 1.55
N VAL A 175 -14.68 24.39 2.82
CA VAL A 175 -15.52 24.04 3.97
C VAL A 175 -15.82 25.32 4.71
N GLN A 176 -17.09 25.68 4.85
CA GLN A 176 -17.54 26.76 5.73
C GLN A 176 -18.32 26.15 6.90
N VAL A 177 -17.89 26.47 8.13
CA VAL A 177 -18.53 26.05 9.37
C VAL A 177 -19.12 27.26 10.06
N ALA A 178 -20.39 27.18 10.43
CA ALA A 178 -21.11 28.15 11.25
C ALA A 178 -22.09 27.41 12.17
N ALA A 179 -22.58 28.07 13.23
CA ALA A 179 -23.51 27.47 14.19
C ALA A 179 -24.78 26.88 13.55
N ASP A 180 -25.23 27.42 12.42
CA ASP A 180 -26.43 26.99 11.70
C ASP A 180 -26.19 25.83 10.72
N SER A 181 -24.95 25.61 10.25
CA SER A 181 -24.67 24.73 9.11
C SER A 181 -23.18 24.47 8.86
N VAL A 182 -22.91 23.35 8.20
CA VAL A 182 -21.63 23.12 7.49
C VAL A 182 -21.91 23.11 5.99
N ARG A 183 -21.17 23.91 5.21
CA ARG A 183 -21.24 23.93 3.75
C ARG A 183 -19.95 23.36 3.17
N LEU A 184 -20.06 22.25 2.46
CA LEU A 184 -19.01 21.60 1.67
C LEU A 184 -19.27 21.95 0.20
N THR A 185 -18.33 22.60 -0.47
CA THR A 185 -18.54 23.14 -1.81
C THR A 185 -17.33 22.90 -2.70
N ALA A 186 -17.54 22.30 -3.87
CA ALA A 186 -16.49 21.96 -4.83
C ALA A 186 -17.01 22.09 -6.27
N SER A 187 -16.11 22.04 -7.25
CA SER A 187 -16.49 22.01 -8.68
C SER A 187 -16.98 20.63 -9.14
N ASN A 188 -16.51 19.56 -8.47
CA ASN A 188 -16.69 18.16 -8.86
C ASN A 188 -16.87 17.26 -7.61
N PRO A 189 -17.45 16.04 -7.75
CA PRO A 189 -17.68 15.13 -6.62
C PRO A 189 -16.42 14.72 -5.85
N ALA A 190 -15.25 14.65 -6.50
CA ALA A 190 -13.98 14.35 -5.82
C ALA A 190 -13.60 15.42 -4.77
N GLY A 191 -13.78 16.71 -5.09
CA GLY A 191 -13.60 17.79 -4.12
C GLY A 191 -14.61 17.72 -2.96
N LEU A 192 -15.86 17.31 -3.20
CA LEU A 192 -16.82 17.05 -2.12
C LEU A 192 -16.38 15.90 -1.21
N PHE A 193 -15.81 14.83 -1.78
CA PHE A 193 -15.26 13.72 -1.01
C PHE A 193 -14.08 14.17 -0.14
N TYR A 194 -13.13 14.94 -0.68
CA TYR A 194 -12.01 15.47 0.11
C TYR A 194 -12.44 16.52 1.15
N ALA A 195 -13.52 17.27 0.90
CA ALA A 195 -14.17 18.12 1.90
C ALA A 195 -14.75 17.29 3.07
N VAL A 196 -15.35 16.13 2.78
CA VAL A 196 -15.81 15.16 3.80
C VAL A 196 -14.64 14.62 4.62
N GLN A 197 -13.49 14.30 4.02
CA GLN A 197 -12.31 13.84 4.79
C GLN A 197 -11.76 14.93 5.72
N THR A 198 -11.78 16.20 5.30
CA THR A 198 -11.42 17.33 6.18
C THR A 198 -12.45 17.53 7.30
N LEU A 199 -13.76 17.41 7.02
CA LEU A 199 -14.80 17.46 8.06
C LEU A 199 -14.65 16.32 9.09
N ARG A 200 -14.38 15.09 8.61
CA ARG A 200 -14.06 13.91 9.43
C ARG A 200 -12.90 14.17 10.38
N GLN A 201 -11.83 14.80 9.89
CA GLN A 201 -10.64 15.13 10.68
C GLN A 201 -10.86 16.28 11.68
N LEU A 202 -11.78 17.21 11.41
CA LEU A 202 -12.18 18.28 12.35
C LEU A 202 -13.09 17.80 13.48
N LEU A 203 -13.92 16.79 13.23
CA LEU A 203 -14.75 16.15 14.26
C LEU A 203 -13.87 15.41 15.29
N PRO A 204 -14.33 15.30 16.56
CA PRO A 204 -13.61 14.55 17.60
C PRO A 204 -13.23 13.14 17.14
N ALA A 205 -12.05 12.65 17.52
CA ALA A 205 -11.52 11.36 17.04
C ALA A 205 -12.47 10.15 17.28
N ALA A 206 -13.36 10.23 18.27
CA ALA A 206 -14.41 9.25 18.51
C ALA A 206 -15.46 9.13 17.38
N VAL A 207 -15.42 9.99 16.35
CA VAL A 207 -16.32 9.87 15.19
C VAL A 207 -16.11 8.55 14.43
N GLU A 208 -14.94 7.94 14.56
CA GLU A 208 -14.59 6.65 13.96
C GLU A 208 -15.04 5.43 14.80
N SER A 209 -15.64 5.62 15.99
CA SER A 209 -15.98 4.49 16.86
C SER A 209 -17.33 3.86 16.52
N GLU A 210 -17.40 2.53 16.53
CA GLU A 210 -18.67 1.81 16.59
C GLU A 210 -19.47 2.14 17.87
N LEU A 211 -20.80 2.00 17.77
CA LEU A 211 -21.79 2.58 18.72
C LEU A 211 -21.71 2.02 20.17
N SER A 212 -20.91 0.99 20.41
CA SER A 212 -20.79 0.23 21.66
C SER A 212 -19.65 0.67 22.59
N GLY A 213 -19.00 1.81 22.33
CA GLY A 213 -17.95 2.35 23.22
C GLY A 213 -18.51 2.94 24.53
N ASN A 214 -17.82 2.69 25.65
CA ASN A 214 -18.12 3.26 26.98
C ASN A 214 -17.91 4.80 27.10
N PHE A 215 -17.68 5.49 25.98
CA PHE A 215 -17.34 6.91 25.95
C PHE A 215 -18.11 7.61 24.82
N ARG A 216 -18.64 8.81 25.11
CA ARG A 216 -19.18 9.75 24.13
C ARG A 216 -18.58 11.13 24.41
N PRO A 217 -18.13 11.89 23.40
CA PRO A 217 -17.72 13.28 23.62
C PRO A 217 -18.93 14.12 24.06
N ALA A 218 -18.69 15.17 24.84
CA ALA A 218 -19.75 16.03 25.36
C ALA A 218 -20.57 16.72 24.24
N ALA A 219 -19.97 16.94 23.07
CA ALA A 219 -20.63 17.38 21.85
C ALA A 219 -19.89 16.85 20.62
N TRP A 220 -20.62 16.63 19.53
CA TRP A 220 -20.08 16.36 18.20
C TRP A 220 -19.84 17.67 17.45
N SER A 221 -18.95 18.50 18.00
CA SER A 221 -18.74 19.88 17.54
C SER A 221 -17.65 20.00 16.47
N VAL A 222 -17.77 21.06 15.66
CA VAL A 222 -16.80 21.48 14.64
C VAL A 222 -16.59 22.99 14.81
N PRO A 223 -15.35 23.48 15.02
CA PRO A 223 -15.10 24.90 15.27
C PRO A 223 -15.43 25.77 14.05
N ALA A 224 -15.97 26.97 14.29
CA ALA A 224 -16.41 27.88 13.25
C ALA A 224 -15.25 28.46 12.42
N GLY A 225 -15.54 28.79 11.16
CA GLY A 225 -14.57 29.37 10.23
C GLY A 225 -14.63 28.76 8.83
N ARG A 226 -13.61 29.06 8.03
CA ARG A 226 -13.51 28.69 6.62
C ARG A 226 -12.21 27.96 6.31
N ILE A 227 -12.30 26.96 5.45
CA ILE A 227 -11.17 26.32 4.79
C ILE A 227 -11.34 26.50 3.28
N THR A 228 -10.24 26.76 2.57
CA THR A 228 -10.15 26.68 1.12
C THR A 228 -8.93 25.83 0.79
N ASP A 229 -9.11 24.80 -0.03
CA ASP A 229 -8.11 23.75 -0.19
C ASP A 229 -8.13 23.14 -1.59
N ARG A 230 -6.95 22.71 -2.06
CA ARG A 230 -6.74 22.00 -3.34
C ARG A 230 -5.36 21.33 -3.31
N PRO A 231 -5.15 20.22 -4.03
CA PRO A 231 -3.83 19.61 -4.08
C PRO A 231 -2.81 20.49 -4.82
N ARG A 232 -1.54 20.28 -4.47
CA ARG A 232 -0.35 20.69 -5.23
C ARG A 232 -0.19 19.79 -6.48
N PHE A 233 -0.19 18.47 -6.29
CA PHE A 233 0.04 17.50 -7.36
C PHE A 233 -1.17 16.61 -7.68
N ALA A 234 -1.25 16.19 -8.94
CA ALA A 234 -2.35 15.40 -9.49
C ALA A 234 -2.23 13.89 -9.18
N TRP A 235 -1.01 13.37 -9.01
CA TRP A 235 -0.77 11.98 -8.58
C TRP A 235 -0.37 11.96 -7.11
N ARG A 236 -1.14 11.26 -6.29
CA ARG A 236 -0.90 11.16 -4.84
C ARG A 236 -1.12 9.71 -4.45
N GLY A 237 -0.09 8.90 -4.62
CA GLY A 237 -0.19 7.44 -4.63
C GLY A 237 0.40 6.73 -3.42
N ALA A 238 -0.01 5.47 -3.27
CA ALA A 238 0.79 4.45 -2.62
C ALA A 238 0.81 3.19 -3.49
N MET A 239 1.90 2.45 -3.46
CA MET A 239 1.97 1.12 -4.06
C MET A 239 1.88 0.05 -2.98
N LEU A 240 1.12 -1.02 -3.24
CA LEU A 240 1.15 -2.25 -2.45
C LEU A 240 1.73 -3.39 -3.30
N ASP A 241 2.84 -3.94 -2.83
CA ASP A 241 3.38 -5.22 -3.29
C ASP A 241 2.54 -6.37 -2.73
N VAL A 242 1.80 -7.02 -3.62
CA VAL A 242 1.04 -8.24 -3.32
C VAL A 242 1.73 -9.49 -3.88
N ALA A 243 2.86 -9.32 -4.57
CA ALA A 243 3.57 -10.37 -5.25
C ALA A 243 4.56 -11.10 -4.31
N ARG A 244 5.25 -10.38 -3.42
CA ARG A 244 6.18 -10.96 -2.44
C ARG A 244 5.45 -11.69 -1.31
N HIS A 245 4.41 -11.10 -0.74
CA HIS A 245 3.37 -11.79 0.04
C HIS A 245 1.98 -11.35 -0.44
N PHE A 246 1.01 -12.27 -0.45
CA PHE A 246 -0.34 -11.97 -0.95
C PHE A 246 -1.24 -11.34 0.13
N PHE A 247 -1.91 -10.23 -0.23
CA PHE A 247 -2.90 -9.55 0.61
C PHE A 247 -4.31 -9.86 0.09
N THR A 248 -5.24 -10.14 0.99
CA THR A 248 -6.64 -10.42 0.63
C THR A 248 -7.36 -9.19 0.08
N VAL A 249 -8.48 -9.40 -0.61
CA VAL A 249 -9.33 -8.34 -1.17
C VAL A 249 -9.71 -7.30 -0.10
N ASP A 250 -10.03 -7.73 1.11
CA ASP A 250 -10.49 -6.83 2.17
C ASP A 250 -9.32 -6.10 2.87
N GLU A 251 -8.11 -6.66 2.88
CA GLU A 251 -6.89 -5.94 3.28
C GLU A 251 -6.53 -4.83 2.29
N VAL A 252 -6.68 -5.09 0.97
CA VAL A 252 -6.51 -4.04 -0.05
C VAL A 252 -7.56 -2.93 0.12
N LYS A 253 -8.80 -3.28 0.47
CA LYS A 253 -9.85 -2.29 0.82
C LYS A 253 -9.51 -1.47 2.06
N GLN A 254 -8.95 -2.09 3.10
CA GLN A 254 -8.47 -1.37 4.30
C GLN A 254 -7.40 -0.34 3.95
N LEU A 255 -6.44 -0.70 3.08
CA LEU A 255 -5.47 0.27 2.55
C LEU A 255 -6.17 1.42 1.79
N VAL A 256 -7.15 1.12 0.92
CA VAL A 256 -7.93 2.14 0.20
C VAL A 256 -8.66 3.11 1.16
N ASP A 257 -9.19 2.64 2.30
CA ASP A 257 -9.79 3.51 3.31
C ASP A 257 -8.75 4.41 4.03
N ILE A 258 -7.51 3.95 4.18
CA ILE A 258 -6.38 4.78 4.65
C ILE A 258 -6.00 5.83 3.58
N LEU A 259 -5.89 5.45 2.30
CA LEU A 259 -5.62 6.39 1.20
C LEU A 259 -6.67 7.51 1.15
N ALA A 260 -7.94 7.12 1.23
CA ALA A 260 -9.07 8.05 1.26
C ALA A 260 -8.97 9.05 2.42
N LEU A 261 -8.69 8.60 3.64
CA LEU A 261 -8.58 9.47 4.83
C LEU A 261 -7.55 10.60 4.67
N TYR A 262 -6.50 10.38 3.89
CA TYR A 262 -5.41 11.34 3.65
C TYR A 262 -5.43 12.00 2.26
N LYS A 263 -6.53 11.88 1.51
CA LYS A 263 -6.73 12.50 0.18
C LYS A 263 -5.76 12.00 -0.90
N LEU A 264 -5.18 10.82 -0.72
CA LEU A 264 -4.45 10.09 -1.74
C LEU A 264 -5.45 9.57 -2.80
N ASN A 265 -5.05 9.57 -4.06
CA ASN A 265 -5.93 9.33 -5.21
C ASN A 265 -5.42 8.27 -6.20
N THR A 266 -4.28 7.64 -5.92
CA THR A 266 -3.79 6.47 -6.65
C THR A 266 -3.52 5.30 -5.70
N LEU A 267 -3.99 4.11 -6.08
CA LEU A 267 -3.51 2.83 -5.55
C LEU A 267 -2.77 2.12 -6.68
N HIS A 268 -1.45 2.03 -6.56
CA HIS A 268 -0.63 1.21 -7.43
C HIS A 268 -0.60 -0.22 -6.85
N LEU A 269 -0.88 -1.23 -7.67
CA LEU A 269 -0.83 -2.64 -7.26
C LEU A 269 0.28 -3.35 -8.03
N HIS A 270 1.34 -3.73 -7.33
CA HIS A 270 2.41 -4.56 -7.89
C HIS A 270 1.96 -6.03 -7.86
N LEU A 271 1.36 -6.47 -8.97
CA LEU A 271 0.62 -7.75 -9.07
C LEU A 271 1.49 -8.95 -9.46
N THR A 272 2.72 -8.74 -9.93
CA THR A 272 3.56 -9.82 -10.48
C THR A 272 5.05 -9.56 -10.23
N ASP A 273 5.73 -10.57 -9.68
CA ASP A 273 7.17 -10.57 -9.41
C ASP A 273 7.76 -11.98 -9.62
N ASP A 274 9.05 -12.17 -9.35
CA ASP A 274 9.73 -13.47 -9.35
C ASP A 274 9.11 -14.49 -8.38
N GLN A 275 8.58 -14.06 -7.22
CA GLN A 275 7.95 -14.95 -6.23
C GLN A 275 6.46 -15.23 -6.45
N GLY A 276 5.76 -14.47 -7.31
CA GLY A 276 4.30 -14.53 -7.34
C GLY A 276 3.63 -13.85 -8.52
N TRP A 277 2.56 -14.45 -9.03
CA TRP A 277 1.65 -13.86 -10.02
C TRP A 277 0.21 -13.80 -9.46
N ARG A 278 -0.32 -12.59 -9.29
CA ARG A 278 -1.51 -12.34 -8.44
C ARG A 278 -2.78 -11.94 -9.18
N ILE A 279 -2.83 -12.03 -10.51
CA ILE A 279 -4.02 -11.61 -11.29
C ILE A 279 -4.45 -12.63 -12.34
N GLN A 280 -5.74 -12.99 -12.36
CA GLN A 280 -6.28 -13.98 -13.30
C GLN A 280 -6.29 -13.46 -14.75
N ILE A 281 -5.48 -14.07 -15.62
CA ILE A 281 -5.52 -13.91 -17.07
C ILE A 281 -6.10 -15.20 -17.67
N ARG A 282 -7.32 -15.15 -18.22
CA ARG A 282 -8.10 -16.35 -18.61
C ARG A 282 -7.45 -17.13 -19.74
N ARG A 283 -6.76 -16.45 -20.67
CA ARG A 283 -5.98 -17.10 -21.74
C ARG A 283 -4.67 -17.72 -21.28
N ARG A 284 -4.20 -17.36 -20.08
CA ARG A 284 -2.92 -17.83 -19.52
C ARG A 284 -3.13 -18.43 -18.11
N PRO A 285 -4.02 -19.42 -17.94
CA PRO A 285 -4.48 -19.86 -16.61
C PRO A 285 -3.37 -20.41 -15.69
N ARG A 286 -2.28 -20.97 -16.25
CA ARG A 286 -1.13 -21.40 -15.45
C ARG A 286 -0.42 -20.27 -14.67
N LEU A 287 -0.62 -18.99 -15.05
CA LEU A 287 -0.04 -17.87 -14.32
C LEU A 287 -0.52 -17.86 -12.86
N THR A 288 -1.83 -18.02 -12.60
CA THR A 288 -2.33 -18.11 -11.23
C THR A 288 -2.34 -19.53 -10.67
N GLN A 289 -2.56 -20.55 -11.51
CA GLN A 289 -2.54 -21.96 -11.06
C GLN A 289 -1.15 -22.48 -10.66
N VAL A 290 -0.08 -21.85 -11.14
CA VAL A 290 1.31 -22.19 -10.81
C VAL A 290 2.03 -20.98 -10.24
N GLY A 291 2.14 -19.88 -11.01
CA GLY A 291 2.84 -18.67 -10.57
C GLY A 291 2.22 -17.99 -9.34
N GLY A 292 0.94 -18.22 -9.05
CA GLY A 292 0.24 -17.71 -7.86
C GLY A 292 0.28 -18.63 -6.64
N SER A 293 0.76 -19.88 -6.76
CA SER A 293 0.59 -20.92 -5.73
C SER A 293 1.69 -20.96 -4.65
N SER A 294 2.46 -19.89 -4.50
CA SER A 294 3.41 -19.67 -3.40
C SER A 294 3.72 -18.17 -3.28
N GLU A 295 4.55 -17.82 -2.31
CA GLU A 295 5.10 -16.49 -2.07
C GLU A 295 6.48 -16.57 -1.36
N VAL A 296 7.04 -15.44 -0.91
CA VAL A 296 8.26 -15.40 -0.09
C VAL A 296 8.14 -16.34 1.12
N GLY A 297 9.22 -17.01 1.47
CA GLY A 297 9.27 -17.98 2.57
C GLY A 297 8.54 -19.30 2.32
N GLY A 298 7.86 -19.47 1.18
CA GLY A 298 7.09 -20.67 0.85
C GLY A 298 5.69 -20.72 1.48
N GLY A 299 5.10 -19.55 1.75
CA GLY A 299 3.69 -19.44 2.11
C GLY A 299 2.75 -19.86 0.96
N PRO A 300 1.42 -20.00 1.21
CA PRO A 300 0.46 -20.46 0.21
C PRO A 300 0.27 -19.49 -0.97
N GLY A 301 0.62 -18.22 -0.82
CA GLY A 301 0.36 -17.19 -1.81
C GLY A 301 -1.14 -16.96 -2.03
N GLY A 302 -1.52 -16.83 -3.30
CA GLY A 302 -2.86 -16.47 -3.72
C GLY A 302 -2.86 -15.61 -4.98
N PHE A 303 -4.07 -15.21 -5.42
CA PHE A 303 -4.30 -14.33 -6.56
C PHE A 303 -5.73 -13.78 -6.52
N TYR A 304 -5.96 -12.65 -7.19
CA TYR A 304 -7.28 -12.09 -7.48
C TYR A 304 -7.86 -12.73 -8.76
N THR A 305 -9.08 -13.23 -8.69
CA THR A 305 -9.89 -13.44 -9.91
C THR A 305 -10.23 -12.10 -10.55
N GLN A 306 -10.72 -12.12 -11.78
CA GLN A 306 -11.17 -10.88 -12.43
C GLN A 306 -12.40 -10.26 -11.74
N ALA A 307 -13.13 -11.01 -10.91
CA ALA A 307 -14.21 -10.48 -10.08
C ALA A 307 -13.66 -9.77 -8.82
N ASP A 308 -12.66 -10.38 -8.16
CA ASP A 308 -11.98 -9.80 -6.98
C ASP A 308 -11.30 -8.47 -7.35
N TYR A 309 -10.57 -8.45 -8.47
CA TYR A 309 -9.94 -7.24 -8.97
C TYR A 309 -10.96 -6.16 -9.34
N ALA A 310 -12.09 -6.52 -9.95
CA ALA A 310 -13.17 -5.58 -10.24
C ALA A 310 -13.82 -5.02 -8.97
N ASP A 311 -13.92 -5.79 -7.89
CA ASP A 311 -14.44 -5.29 -6.60
C ASP A 311 -13.46 -4.34 -5.91
N ILE A 312 -12.15 -4.63 -5.95
CA ILE A 312 -11.09 -3.70 -5.49
C ILE A 312 -11.16 -2.38 -6.28
N VAL A 313 -11.19 -2.46 -7.62
CA VAL A 313 -11.29 -1.30 -8.52
C VAL A 313 -12.52 -0.47 -8.20
N ARG A 314 -13.69 -1.10 -8.07
CA ARG A 314 -14.95 -0.41 -7.74
C ARG A 314 -14.88 0.26 -6.37
N TYR A 315 -14.38 -0.43 -5.35
CA TYR A 315 -14.28 0.10 -3.97
C TYR A 315 -13.34 1.31 -3.87
N ALA A 316 -12.28 1.33 -4.69
CA ALA A 316 -11.38 2.46 -4.88
C ALA A 316 -12.05 3.61 -5.65
N GLN A 317 -12.75 3.31 -6.75
CA GLN A 317 -13.49 4.32 -7.54
C GLN A 317 -14.61 5.01 -6.74
N ASP A 318 -15.34 4.25 -5.91
CA ASP A 318 -16.34 4.79 -4.96
C ASP A 318 -15.73 5.85 -4.01
N ARG A 319 -14.39 5.87 -3.86
CA ARG A 319 -13.59 6.77 -3.01
C ARG A 319 -12.66 7.70 -3.80
N PHE A 320 -12.85 7.83 -5.11
CA PHE A 320 -11.99 8.63 -6.00
C PHE A 320 -10.51 8.23 -5.99
N VAL A 321 -10.21 6.95 -5.70
CA VAL A 321 -8.89 6.35 -5.85
C VAL A 321 -8.82 5.59 -7.18
N THR A 322 -7.86 5.96 -8.02
CA THR A 322 -7.56 5.30 -9.29
C THR A 322 -6.66 4.09 -9.02
N VAL A 323 -7.09 2.89 -9.42
CA VAL A 323 -6.20 1.72 -9.41
C VAL A 323 -5.31 1.74 -10.65
N VAL A 324 -4.01 1.62 -10.42
CA VAL A 324 -2.96 1.45 -11.44
C VAL A 324 -2.35 0.08 -11.22
N PRO A 325 -2.69 -0.94 -12.00
CA PRO A 325 -2.06 -2.25 -11.87
C PRO A 325 -0.71 -2.27 -12.57
N GLU A 326 0.21 -3.04 -12.02
CA GLU A 326 1.49 -3.37 -12.62
C GLU A 326 1.52 -4.82 -13.13
N ILE A 327 2.18 -5.03 -14.27
CA ILE A 327 2.76 -6.32 -14.64
C ILE A 327 4.22 -6.05 -14.99
N ASP A 328 5.14 -6.32 -14.08
CA ASP A 328 6.55 -6.01 -14.29
C ASP A 328 7.15 -6.80 -15.48
N MET A 329 7.97 -6.12 -16.28
CA MET A 329 8.67 -6.68 -17.42
C MET A 329 9.75 -5.72 -17.97
N PRO A 330 10.92 -6.23 -18.42
CA PRO A 330 11.17 -7.63 -18.73
C PRO A 330 11.68 -8.50 -17.57
N ALA A 331 12.13 -7.92 -16.46
CA ALA A 331 12.56 -8.65 -15.26
C ALA A 331 11.36 -8.93 -14.32
N HIS A 332 11.62 -9.41 -13.09
CA HIS A 332 10.61 -9.65 -12.04
C HIS A 332 9.44 -10.52 -12.51
N ILE A 333 9.77 -11.61 -13.19
CA ILE A 333 8.84 -12.39 -14.03
C ILE A 333 9.05 -13.91 -13.94
N HIS A 334 9.90 -14.38 -13.02
CA HIS A 334 10.21 -15.81 -12.85
C HIS A 334 8.97 -16.65 -12.56
N SER A 335 8.00 -16.13 -11.80
CA SER A 335 6.69 -16.79 -11.57
C SER A 335 5.95 -17.12 -12.88
N ALA A 336 5.98 -16.22 -13.87
CA ALA A 336 5.42 -16.45 -15.20
C ALA A 336 6.27 -17.39 -16.06
N ILE A 337 7.60 -17.36 -15.93
CA ILE A 337 8.51 -18.29 -16.62
C ILE A 337 8.34 -19.73 -16.10
N VAL A 338 8.10 -19.92 -14.79
CA VAL A 338 7.77 -21.24 -14.22
C VAL A 338 6.41 -21.74 -14.72
N ALA A 339 5.44 -20.84 -14.89
CA ALA A 339 4.14 -21.14 -15.49
C ALA A 339 4.22 -21.43 -17.01
N TYR A 340 5.12 -20.78 -17.74
CA TYR A 340 5.32 -20.91 -19.20
C TYR A 340 6.82 -20.85 -19.57
N PRO A 341 7.55 -21.98 -19.47
CA PRO A 341 9.01 -22.02 -19.69
C PRO A 341 9.49 -21.52 -21.06
N GLU A 342 8.61 -21.50 -22.06
CA GLU A 342 8.88 -20.95 -23.39
C GLU A 342 9.17 -19.43 -23.39
N LEU A 343 8.77 -18.71 -22.34
CA LEU A 343 9.00 -17.27 -22.17
C LEU A 343 10.46 -16.91 -21.82
N GLY A 344 11.15 -17.78 -21.07
CA GLY A 344 12.56 -17.55 -20.69
C GLY A 344 13.54 -17.83 -21.82
N CYS A 345 14.73 -17.24 -21.79
CA CYS A 345 15.78 -17.50 -22.80
C CYS A 345 16.52 -18.85 -22.62
N GLY A 346 15.98 -19.81 -21.85
CA GLY A 346 16.68 -21.07 -21.55
C GLY A 346 17.96 -20.93 -20.73
N ARG A 347 18.20 -19.75 -20.14
CA ARG A 347 19.33 -19.45 -19.27
C ARG A 347 19.18 -20.21 -17.95
N GLN A 348 20.21 -20.92 -17.52
CA GLN A 348 20.28 -21.39 -16.14
C GLN A 348 20.54 -20.18 -15.24
N ILE A 349 19.65 -19.92 -14.29
CA ILE A 349 19.79 -18.87 -13.28
C ILE A 349 20.61 -19.44 -12.11
N PRO A 350 21.85 -18.99 -11.86
CA PRO A 350 22.67 -19.57 -10.80
C PRO A 350 22.23 -19.06 -9.42
N ASP A 351 21.89 -19.97 -8.51
CA ASP A 351 21.82 -19.63 -7.10
C ASP A 351 23.22 -19.65 -6.47
N THR A 352 23.79 -18.46 -6.28
CA THR A 352 25.08 -18.24 -5.62
C THR A 352 25.05 -18.56 -4.12
N SER A 353 23.90 -18.87 -3.54
CA SER A 353 23.75 -19.35 -2.15
C SER A 353 23.64 -20.88 -2.04
N LEU A 354 23.21 -21.58 -3.10
CA LEU A 354 22.99 -23.03 -3.11
C LEU A 354 23.91 -23.80 -4.08
N ASN A 355 24.70 -23.13 -4.94
CA ASN A 355 25.47 -23.73 -6.03
C ASN A 355 24.62 -24.61 -6.98
N ALA A 356 23.35 -24.25 -7.16
CA ALA A 356 22.37 -24.97 -7.97
C ALA A 356 21.55 -23.97 -8.81
N PRO A 357 20.93 -24.39 -9.92
CA PRO A 357 19.99 -23.55 -10.63
C PRO A 357 18.67 -23.42 -9.84
N ILE A 358 18.01 -22.25 -9.89
CA ILE A 358 16.65 -22.09 -9.35
C ILE A 358 15.70 -23.02 -10.14
N GLN A 359 14.99 -23.91 -9.45
CA GLN A 359 14.03 -24.85 -10.03
C GLN A 359 12.65 -24.68 -9.38
N GLY A 360 11.61 -24.52 -10.21
CA GLY A 360 10.26 -24.21 -9.73
C GLY A 360 10.12 -22.74 -9.28
N LEU A 361 9.08 -22.47 -8.50
CA LEU A 361 8.80 -21.14 -7.95
C LEU A 361 9.95 -20.66 -7.07
N TYR A 362 10.22 -19.35 -7.12
CA TYR A 362 11.19 -18.74 -6.24
C TYR A 362 10.49 -18.24 -4.96
N VAL A 363 11.15 -18.42 -3.81
CA VAL A 363 10.59 -18.10 -2.47
C VAL A 363 11.57 -17.30 -1.60
N GLY A 364 12.65 -16.81 -2.19
CA GLY A 364 13.61 -15.92 -1.54
C GLY A 364 13.31 -14.45 -1.86
N THR A 365 14.31 -13.60 -1.64
CA THR A 365 14.22 -12.14 -1.77
C THR A 365 15.41 -11.55 -2.53
N ARG A 366 15.92 -12.29 -3.54
CA ARG A 366 16.89 -11.77 -4.53
C ARG A 366 16.12 -11.23 -5.73
N VAL A 367 16.73 -10.26 -6.41
CA VAL A 367 16.12 -9.45 -7.48
C VAL A 367 16.97 -9.46 -8.75
N GLY A 368 16.43 -8.92 -9.86
CA GLY A 368 17.16 -8.66 -11.12
C GLY A 368 17.72 -9.89 -11.87
N PHE A 369 17.41 -11.11 -11.43
CA PHE A 369 18.00 -12.34 -11.99
C PHE A 369 17.21 -12.93 -13.17
N SER A 370 15.92 -12.59 -13.27
CA SER A 370 15.01 -13.10 -14.30
C SER A 370 14.93 -12.15 -15.50
N ALA A 371 14.54 -12.69 -16.66
CA ALA A 371 14.01 -11.87 -17.76
C ALA A 371 13.18 -12.68 -18.76
N LEU A 372 12.12 -12.04 -19.29
CA LEU A 372 11.47 -12.45 -20.53
C LEU A 372 12.46 -12.41 -21.70
N CYS A 373 12.31 -13.35 -22.65
CA CYS A 373 13.18 -13.40 -23.80
C CYS A 373 12.78 -12.39 -24.89
N TYR A 374 13.47 -11.25 -24.90
CA TYR A 374 13.20 -10.07 -25.73
C TYR A 374 13.15 -10.32 -27.26
N ASP A 375 13.77 -11.37 -27.78
CA ASP A 375 13.83 -11.67 -29.22
C ASP A 375 12.71 -12.61 -29.71
N LYS A 376 12.00 -13.30 -28.80
CA LYS A 376 10.95 -14.26 -29.15
C LYS A 376 9.61 -13.59 -29.46
N LYS A 377 8.94 -14.04 -30.54
CA LYS A 377 7.53 -13.66 -30.82
C LYS A 377 6.59 -14.05 -29.68
N SER A 378 6.78 -15.23 -29.07
CA SER A 378 5.93 -15.74 -27.97
C SER A 378 5.88 -14.80 -26.77
N THR A 379 6.96 -14.07 -26.49
CA THR A 379 7.02 -13.03 -25.46
C THR A 379 6.02 -11.90 -25.74
N TYR A 380 5.97 -11.39 -26.97
CA TYR A 380 5.05 -10.31 -27.34
C TYR A 380 3.60 -10.80 -27.48
N ASP A 381 3.39 -12.05 -27.88
CA ASP A 381 2.06 -12.68 -27.86
C ASP A 381 1.53 -12.86 -26.42
N PHE A 382 2.42 -13.18 -25.48
CA PHE A 382 2.13 -13.25 -24.05
C PHE A 382 1.80 -11.86 -23.46
N VAL A 383 2.63 -10.84 -23.73
CA VAL A 383 2.38 -9.47 -23.26
C VAL A 383 1.07 -8.92 -23.82
N ASP A 384 0.75 -9.14 -25.10
CA ASP A 384 -0.56 -8.74 -25.64
C ASP A 384 -1.73 -9.48 -24.97
N ASP A 385 -1.57 -10.77 -24.66
CA ASP A 385 -2.61 -11.51 -23.93
C ASP A 385 -2.88 -10.97 -22.53
N VAL A 386 -1.83 -10.64 -21.77
CA VAL A 386 -1.94 -10.08 -20.42
C VAL A 386 -2.48 -8.65 -20.47
N VAL A 387 -1.83 -7.75 -21.23
CA VAL A 387 -2.19 -6.32 -21.29
C VAL A 387 -3.62 -6.12 -21.77
N ARG A 388 -4.10 -6.92 -22.73
CA ARG A 388 -5.47 -6.82 -23.25
C ARG A 388 -6.54 -7.25 -22.25
N GLU A 389 -6.29 -8.31 -21.47
CA GLU A 389 -7.24 -8.72 -20.41
C GLU A 389 -7.21 -7.74 -19.23
N LEU A 390 -6.02 -7.26 -18.83
CA LEU A 390 -5.87 -6.27 -17.76
C LEU A 390 -6.49 -4.91 -18.12
N ALA A 391 -6.19 -4.38 -19.31
CA ALA A 391 -6.75 -3.11 -19.79
C ALA A 391 -8.29 -3.11 -19.87
N ALA A 392 -8.91 -4.27 -20.08
CA ALA A 392 -10.35 -4.43 -20.14
C ALA A 392 -11.04 -4.45 -18.75
N MET A 393 -10.33 -4.86 -17.69
CA MET A 393 -10.83 -4.84 -16.31
C MET A 393 -10.34 -3.65 -15.47
N THR A 394 -9.42 -2.84 -16.00
CA THR A 394 -8.94 -1.60 -15.39
C THR A 394 -9.57 -0.38 -16.09
N PRO A 395 -10.55 0.33 -15.50
CA PRO A 395 -11.14 1.52 -16.12
C PRO A 395 -10.19 2.72 -16.14
N GLY A 396 -9.21 2.77 -15.22
CA GLY A 396 -8.18 3.82 -15.16
C GLY A 396 -7.36 3.92 -16.46
N PRO A 397 -6.79 5.09 -16.77
CA PRO A 397 -6.11 5.33 -18.05
C PRO A 397 -4.68 4.76 -18.11
N PHE A 398 -4.18 4.19 -17.01
CA PHE A 398 -2.78 3.77 -16.83
C PHE A 398 -2.64 2.26 -16.72
N LEU A 399 -1.49 1.75 -17.15
CA LEU A 399 -0.92 0.47 -16.71
C LEU A 399 0.56 0.71 -16.39
N HIS A 400 1.02 0.26 -15.23
CA HIS A 400 2.45 0.17 -14.95
C HIS A 400 2.99 -1.12 -15.57
N LEU A 401 4.18 -1.11 -16.16
CA LEU A 401 4.85 -2.32 -16.66
C LEU A 401 6.30 -2.43 -16.18
N GLY A 402 6.56 -1.87 -15.00
CA GLY A 402 7.83 -1.93 -14.28
C GLY A 402 9.05 -1.59 -15.13
N GLY A 403 9.95 -2.57 -15.25
CA GLY A 403 11.13 -2.50 -16.09
C GLY A 403 12.40 -2.08 -15.36
N ASP A 404 12.45 -2.19 -14.03
CA ASP A 404 13.60 -1.99 -13.17
C ASP A 404 14.53 -3.22 -13.07
N GLU A 405 15.68 -3.02 -12.43
CA GLU A 405 16.67 -4.03 -12.01
C GLU A 405 17.13 -5.08 -13.06
N VAL A 406 16.92 -4.84 -14.36
CA VAL A 406 17.20 -5.78 -15.46
C VAL A 406 18.70 -6.05 -15.71
N ALA A 407 19.35 -6.75 -14.79
CA ALA A 407 20.79 -7.03 -14.85
C ALA A 407 21.21 -8.00 -15.98
N VAL A 408 20.26 -8.70 -16.61
CA VAL A 408 20.51 -9.79 -17.57
C VAL A 408 20.25 -9.44 -19.04
N LEU A 409 19.85 -8.20 -19.35
CA LEU A 409 19.75 -7.68 -20.72
C LEU A 409 20.73 -6.52 -20.89
N ASN A 410 21.34 -6.37 -22.08
CA ASN A 410 22.08 -5.15 -22.38
C ASN A 410 21.12 -4.00 -22.77
N HIS A 411 21.61 -2.77 -22.68
CA HIS A 411 20.83 -1.54 -22.94
C HIS A 411 20.02 -1.58 -24.26
N ALA A 412 20.58 -2.09 -25.36
CA ALA A 412 19.86 -2.17 -26.64
C ALA A 412 18.77 -3.25 -26.65
N GLN A 413 18.96 -4.35 -25.93
CA GLN A 413 17.95 -5.41 -25.75
C GLN A 413 16.80 -4.93 -24.86
N TYR A 414 17.12 -4.19 -23.79
CA TYR A 414 16.16 -3.56 -22.90
C TYR A 414 15.32 -2.50 -23.66
N ALA A 415 15.96 -1.57 -24.35
CA ALA A 415 15.27 -0.53 -25.12
C ALA A 415 14.34 -1.13 -26.19
N TYR A 416 14.81 -2.13 -26.95
CA TYR A 416 13.97 -2.85 -27.92
C TYR A 416 12.75 -3.54 -27.28
N PHE A 417 12.89 -4.05 -26.05
CA PHE A 417 11.77 -4.63 -25.32
C PHE A 417 10.74 -3.55 -24.94
N VAL A 418 11.17 -2.52 -24.22
CA VAL A 418 10.30 -1.41 -23.76
C VAL A 418 9.60 -0.74 -24.94
N GLU A 419 10.33 -0.45 -26.03
CA GLU A 419 9.78 0.22 -27.22
C GLU A 419 8.64 -0.55 -27.90
N ARG A 420 8.67 -1.89 -27.82
CA ARG A 420 7.62 -2.76 -28.35
C ARG A 420 6.47 -2.97 -27.38
N VAL A 421 6.75 -2.93 -26.07
CA VAL A 421 5.75 -3.15 -25.02
C VAL A 421 4.85 -1.92 -24.83
N GLN A 422 5.41 -0.70 -24.86
CA GLN A 422 4.58 0.53 -24.82
C GLN A 422 3.59 0.63 -25.99
N GLU A 423 3.92 0.06 -27.15
CA GLU A 423 3.01 -0.03 -28.29
C GLU A 423 1.83 -0.98 -28.02
N ILE A 424 2.07 -2.10 -27.32
CA ILE A 424 0.99 -3.00 -26.89
C ILE A 424 0.04 -2.27 -25.93
N VAL A 425 0.58 -1.56 -24.94
CA VAL A 425 -0.20 -0.73 -23.98
C VAL A 425 -1.06 0.30 -24.71
N ARG A 426 -0.46 1.03 -25.66
CA ARG A 426 -1.15 2.05 -26.46
C ARG A 426 -2.28 1.46 -27.32
N ARG A 427 -2.09 0.30 -27.94
CA ARG A 427 -3.14 -0.38 -28.74
C ARG A 427 -4.35 -0.79 -27.91
N HIS A 428 -4.16 -1.10 -26.63
CA HIS A 428 -5.26 -1.42 -25.69
C HIS A 428 -5.81 -0.19 -24.96
N GLY A 429 -5.55 1.02 -25.47
CA GLY A 429 -6.17 2.26 -25.02
C GLY A 429 -5.63 2.81 -23.69
N LYS A 430 -4.42 2.40 -23.29
CA LYS A 430 -3.79 2.80 -22.02
C LYS A 430 -2.54 3.64 -22.25
N ARG A 431 -2.15 4.39 -21.22
CA ARG A 431 -0.86 5.09 -21.10
C ARG A 431 0.07 4.23 -20.25
N MET A 432 1.31 4.07 -20.69
CA MET A 432 2.32 3.34 -19.93
C MET A 432 2.85 4.18 -18.77
N VAL A 433 3.05 3.51 -17.64
CA VAL A 433 3.93 3.93 -16.55
C VAL A 433 5.01 2.85 -16.39
N GLY A 434 6.18 3.21 -15.88
CA GLY A 434 7.26 2.27 -15.58
C GLY A 434 8.33 2.94 -14.72
N TRP A 435 9.17 2.14 -14.06
CA TRP A 435 10.28 2.65 -13.25
C TRP A 435 11.32 3.38 -14.12
N ASP A 436 12.09 4.28 -13.51
CA ASP A 436 12.89 5.26 -14.24
C ASP A 436 13.92 4.71 -15.23
N GLU A 437 14.31 3.44 -15.11
CA GLU A 437 14.95 2.62 -16.14
C GLU A 437 14.38 2.83 -17.54
N ILE A 438 13.05 2.99 -17.70
CA ILE A 438 12.41 3.11 -19.02
C ILE A 438 12.89 4.35 -19.78
N GLY A 439 13.41 5.36 -19.10
CA GLY A 439 14.01 6.57 -19.70
C GLY A 439 15.23 6.28 -20.59
N GLN A 440 15.79 5.06 -20.51
CA GLN A 440 16.82 4.55 -21.42
C GLN A 440 16.30 4.19 -22.82
N ALA A 441 15.00 3.90 -22.94
CA ALA A 441 14.34 3.57 -24.20
C ALA A 441 13.74 4.82 -24.86
N LYS A 442 13.36 4.74 -26.14
CA LYS A 442 12.60 5.80 -26.79
C LYS A 442 11.14 5.78 -26.32
N LEU A 443 10.73 6.73 -25.50
CA LEU A 443 9.40 6.79 -24.91
C LEU A 443 8.34 7.34 -25.88
N LEU A 444 7.11 6.81 -25.78
CA LEU A 444 5.94 7.37 -26.44
C LEU A 444 5.41 8.62 -25.73
N PRO A 445 4.78 9.57 -26.45
CA PRO A 445 4.16 10.75 -25.85
C PRO A 445 3.11 10.39 -24.81
N GLY A 446 3.23 10.98 -23.62
CA GLY A 446 2.30 10.76 -22.50
C GLY A 446 2.62 9.55 -21.61
N THR A 447 3.70 8.81 -21.86
CA THR A 447 4.30 7.88 -20.89
C THR A 447 4.74 8.63 -19.62
N ILE A 448 4.68 7.95 -18.48
CA ILE A 448 5.10 8.45 -17.16
C ILE A 448 6.26 7.60 -16.65
N ALA A 449 7.26 8.22 -16.03
CA ALA A 449 8.37 7.52 -15.38
C ALA A 449 8.27 7.65 -13.86
N GLN A 450 8.45 6.55 -13.13
CA GLN A 450 8.42 6.52 -11.66
C GLN A 450 9.85 6.55 -11.10
N MET A 451 10.19 7.66 -10.48
CA MET A 451 11.54 8.01 -10.05
C MET A 451 11.87 7.46 -8.67
N TRP A 452 12.57 6.33 -8.63
CA TRP A 452 13.01 5.68 -7.38
C TRP A 452 14.50 5.93 -7.08
N ARG A 453 15.32 6.10 -8.12
CA ARG A 453 16.75 6.47 -8.07
C ARG A 453 17.05 7.72 -8.91
N MET A 454 18.27 8.25 -8.83
CA MET A 454 18.60 9.60 -9.32
C MET A 454 19.15 9.68 -10.76
N ASP A 455 19.60 8.57 -11.34
CA ASP A 455 20.60 8.62 -12.43
C ASP A 455 19.99 8.81 -13.83
N THR A 456 18.70 8.52 -13.99
CA THR A 456 17.96 8.49 -15.27
C THR A 456 17.03 9.67 -15.47
N THR A 457 16.76 10.49 -14.42
CA THR A 457 15.68 11.50 -14.40
C THR A 457 15.69 12.41 -15.64
N MET A 458 16.88 12.87 -16.02
CA MET A 458 17.06 13.75 -17.19
C MET A 458 16.70 13.08 -18.52
N ALA A 459 16.82 11.76 -18.66
CA ALA A 459 16.52 11.04 -19.89
C ALA A 459 15.01 10.91 -20.14
N ALA A 460 14.21 10.70 -19.08
CA ALA A 460 12.76 10.74 -19.15
C ALA A 460 12.24 12.15 -19.43
N VAL A 461 12.70 13.16 -18.67
CA VAL A 461 12.27 14.57 -18.83
C VAL A 461 12.61 15.13 -20.22
N LYS A 462 13.80 14.82 -20.78
CA LYS A 462 14.18 15.23 -22.15
C LYS A 462 13.29 14.65 -23.24
N GLN A 463 12.57 13.55 -22.96
CA GLN A 463 11.59 12.95 -23.88
C GLN A 463 10.16 13.46 -23.64
N GLY A 464 9.95 14.37 -22.68
CA GLY A 464 8.64 14.93 -22.33
C GLY A 464 7.77 14.02 -21.46
N ALA A 465 8.33 12.96 -20.88
CA ALA A 465 7.64 12.15 -19.89
C ALA A 465 7.39 12.96 -18.61
N LYS A 466 6.30 12.64 -17.89
CA LYS A 466 6.03 13.19 -16.56
C LYS A 466 6.47 12.23 -15.47
N LEU A 467 6.82 12.78 -14.32
CA LEU A 467 7.46 12.05 -13.24
C LEU A 467 6.50 11.78 -12.07
N VAL A 468 6.48 10.54 -11.59
CA VAL A 468 5.96 10.20 -10.26
C VAL A 468 7.17 10.04 -9.33
N MET A 469 7.20 10.80 -8.24
CA MET A 469 8.39 10.88 -7.38
C MET A 469 8.26 9.92 -6.21
N SER A 470 9.08 8.86 -6.21
CA SER A 470 9.13 7.85 -5.15
C SER A 470 10.58 7.52 -4.71
N PRO A 471 11.46 8.51 -4.42
CA PRO A 471 12.86 8.25 -4.07
C PRO A 471 12.99 7.35 -2.84
N ALA A 472 13.72 6.23 -2.95
CA ALA A 472 13.74 5.19 -1.93
C ALA A 472 14.26 5.65 -0.54
N ALA A 473 15.13 6.67 -0.49
CA ALA A 473 15.61 7.25 0.77
C ALA A 473 14.60 8.20 1.48
N ASN A 474 13.40 8.40 0.91
CA ASN A 474 12.35 9.27 1.45
C ASN A 474 10.96 8.61 1.42
N ALA A 475 10.59 7.98 0.30
CA ALA A 475 9.21 7.58 0.02
C ALA A 475 8.92 6.08 0.12
N TYR A 476 9.95 5.22 0.11
CA TYR A 476 9.77 3.77 0.27
C TYR A 476 9.35 3.46 1.71
N LEU A 477 8.16 2.91 1.86
CA LEU A 477 7.50 2.61 3.13
C LEU A 477 7.93 1.25 3.70
N ASP A 478 8.51 0.37 2.89
CA ASP A 478 9.12 -0.87 3.36
C ASP A 478 10.45 -0.62 4.10
N MET A 479 11.11 0.53 3.89
CA MET A 479 12.32 0.88 4.64
C MET A 479 12.04 0.93 6.14
N LYS A 480 12.98 0.42 6.94
CA LYS A 480 12.95 0.50 8.41
C LYS A 480 13.01 1.95 8.89
N TYR A 481 12.25 2.29 9.93
CA TYR A 481 12.37 3.58 10.62
C TYR A 481 13.74 3.73 11.30
N THR A 482 14.22 2.65 11.92
CA THR A 482 15.45 2.62 12.74
C THR A 482 16.13 1.24 12.65
N PRO A 483 17.40 1.10 13.08
CA PRO A 483 18.06 -0.21 13.19
C PRO A 483 17.32 -1.23 14.07
N ALA A 484 16.44 -0.78 14.98
CA ALA A 484 15.66 -1.61 15.89
C ALA A 484 14.25 -1.97 15.38
N THR A 485 13.83 -1.44 14.22
CA THR A 485 12.55 -1.82 13.59
C THR A 485 12.63 -3.28 13.13
N GLU A 486 11.66 -4.13 13.45
CA GLU A 486 11.76 -5.58 13.20
C GLU A 486 11.47 -5.96 11.74
N THR A 487 10.28 -5.65 11.23
CA THR A 487 9.91 -5.74 9.80
C THR A 487 10.52 -4.59 8.99
N GLY A 488 10.53 -4.71 7.67
CA GLY A 488 11.08 -3.75 6.71
C GLY A 488 12.48 -4.09 6.20
N LEU A 489 12.91 -3.39 5.15
CA LEU A 489 14.25 -3.46 4.56
C LEU A 489 15.12 -2.27 4.97
N ARG A 490 16.39 -2.22 4.53
CA ARG A 490 17.35 -1.17 4.90
C ARG A 490 18.39 -0.86 3.82
N TRP A 491 18.08 -1.19 2.56
CA TRP A 491 19.06 -1.11 1.47
C TRP A 491 19.28 0.33 1.00
N ALA A 492 18.23 1.16 0.98
CA ALA A 492 18.32 2.57 0.58
C ALA A 492 18.68 3.49 1.76
N ALA A 493 17.96 3.35 2.88
CA ALA A 493 18.12 4.19 4.06
C ALA A 493 17.46 3.54 5.30
N PHE A 494 17.60 4.21 6.45
CA PHE A 494 16.55 4.22 7.47
C PHE A 494 15.67 5.45 7.23
N VAL A 495 14.36 5.27 7.11
CA VAL A 495 13.41 6.32 6.73
C VAL A 495 12.49 6.58 7.92
N GLU A 496 12.86 7.51 8.81
CA GLU A 496 11.95 8.01 9.85
C GLU A 496 10.88 8.93 9.25
N LEU A 497 9.89 9.32 10.06
CA LEU A 497 8.81 10.22 9.66
C LEU A 497 9.35 11.55 9.11
N ARG A 498 10.40 12.12 9.71
CA ARG A 498 11.04 13.32 9.15
C ARG A 498 11.71 13.06 7.81
N ASN A 499 12.25 11.87 7.53
CA ASN A 499 12.80 11.56 6.20
C ASN A 499 11.72 11.47 5.12
N ALA A 500 10.53 10.97 5.49
CA ALA A 500 9.36 10.93 4.61
C ALA A 500 8.71 12.32 4.40
N TYR A 501 8.87 13.24 5.36
CA TYR A 501 8.35 14.60 5.24
C TYR A 501 9.35 15.60 4.61
N ASP A 502 10.57 15.69 5.12
CA ASP A 502 11.48 16.84 4.98
C ASP A 502 12.27 16.82 3.65
N TRP A 503 11.51 16.80 2.55
CA TRP A 503 11.96 16.91 1.17
C TRP A 503 10.88 17.61 0.33
N ASP A 504 11.26 18.03 -0.87
CA ASP A 504 10.38 18.62 -1.88
C ASP A 504 10.55 17.89 -3.22
N PRO A 505 9.47 17.36 -3.84
CA PRO A 505 9.56 16.56 -5.07
C PRO A 505 10.26 17.24 -6.25
N VAL A 506 10.22 18.57 -6.34
CA VAL A 506 10.83 19.33 -7.44
C VAL A 506 12.32 19.53 -7.22
N THR A 507 12.74 19.98 -6.03
CA THR A 507 14.16 20.24 -5.75
C THR A 507 14.96 19.00 -5.36
N ARG A 508 14.30 17.86 -5.09
CA ARG A 508 14.95 16.58 -4.71
C ARG A 508 15.83 15.98 -5.82
N PHE A 509 15.62 16.36 -7.08
CA PHE A 509 16.37 15.88 -8.25
C PHE A 509 16.80 17.06 -9.13
N PRO A 510 18.03 17.05 -9.69
CA PRO A 510 18.53 18.17 -10.49
C PRO A 510 17.78 18.28 -11.83
N HIS A 511 17.56 19.52 -12.28
CA HIS A 511 16.92 19.88 -13.55
C HIS A 511 15.44 19.47 -13.70
N VAL A 512 14.75 19.10 -12.62
CA VAL A 512 13.30 18.88 -12.57
C VAL A 512 12.58 20.20 -12.27
N THR A 513 11.39 20.41 -12.86
CA THR A 513 10.49 21.54 -12.54
C THR A 513 9.15 21.06 -11.97
N GLU A 514 8.41 21.96 -11.31
CA GLU A 514 7.00 21.73 -10.90
C GLU A 514 6.12 21.25 -12.06
N SER A 515 6.45 21.62 -13.30
CA SER A 515 5.69 21.20 -14.49
C SER A 515 5.98 19.77 -14.93
N ASP A 516 7.10 19.18 -14.51
CA ASP A 516 7.52 17.82 -14.88
C ASP A 516 7.01 16.76 -13.89
N VAL A 517 6.86 17.15 -12.62
CA VAL A 517 6.32 16.32 -11.55
C VAL A 517 4.80 16.21 -11.69
N LEU A 518 4.32 15.00 -11.98
CA LEU A 518 2.89 14.66 -11.90
C LEU A 518 2.45 14.50 -10.44
N GLY A 519 3.35 14.02 -9.60
CA GLY A 519 3.19 13.99 -8.14
C GLY A 519 4.09 13.00 -7.42
N VAL A 520 3.59 12.41 -6.34
CA VAL A 520 4.36 11.61 -5.38
C VAL A 520 3.69 10.26 -5.17
N GLU A 521 4.50 9.23 -4.96
CA GLU A 521 4.02 7.91 -4.54
C GLU A 521 4.90 7.34 -3.43
N GLY A 522 4.29 6.64 -2.46
CA GLY A 522 4.98 5.87 -1.43
C GLY A 522 4.85 4.36 -1.66
N PRO A 523 5.87 3.67 -2.18
CA PRO A 523 5.81 2.23 -2.38
C PRO A 523 5.99 1.44 -1.08
N LEU A 524 5.16 0.42 -0.87
CA LEU A 524 5.35 -0.60 0.16
C LEU A 524 5.64 -1.95 -0.52
N TRP A 525 6.92 -2.29 -0.62
CA TRP A 525 7.39 -3.62 -0.96
C TRP A 525 7.16 -4.61 0.21
N SER A 526 6.92 -5.89 -0.08
CA SER A 526 6.41 -6.84 0.91
C SER A 526 7.29 -8.05 1.21
N GLU A 527 8.58 -8.06 0.86
CA GLU A 527 9.56 -9.13 1.19
C GLU A 527 9.58 -9.50 2.69
N THR A 528 9.20 -8.57 3.56
CA THR A 528 9.13 -8.75 5.02
C THR A 528 7.77 -8.41 5.63
N VAL A 529 6.75 -8.17 4.79
CA VAL A 529 5.45 -7.60 5.19
C VAL A 529 4.33 -8.58 4.86
N MET A 530 3.95 -9.40 5.84
CA MET A 530 3.17 -10.63 5.62
C MET A 530 1.64 -10.48 5.77
N ASN A 531 1.14 -9.28 6.07
CA ASN A 531 -0.28 -8.97 6.30
C ASN A 531 -0.49 -7.45 6.48
N ILE A 532 -1.75 -7.01 6.46
CA ILE A 532 -2.12 -5.61 6.64
C ILE A 532 -1.59 -4.99 7.95
N THR A 533 -1.55 -5.72 9.07
CA THR A 533 -1.11 -5.18 10.36
C THR A 533 0.39 -4.85 10.38
N ALA A 534 1.20 -5.58 9.61
CA ALA A 534 2.60 -5.25 9.36
C ALA A 534 2.76 -4.08 8.37
N ALA A 535 1.89 -4.01 7.35
CA ALA A 535 1.85 -2.90 6.41
C ALA A 535 1.50 -1.59 7.11
N GLU A 536 0.42 -1.57 7.90
CA GLU A 536 -0.02 -0.43 8.72
C GLU A 536 1.09 0.14 9.61
N TYR A 537 1.84 -0.71 10.30
CA TYR A 537 2.99 -0.31 11.12
C TYR A 537 4.08 0.44 10.32
N LEU A 538 4.32 0.00 9.09
CA LEU A 538 5.32 0.58 8.19
C LEU A 538 4.81 1.82 7.44
N ILE A 539 3.53 1.87 7.04
CA ILE A 539 2.96 3.02 6.34
C ILE A 539 2.52 4.12 7.31
N MET A 540 2.13 3.84 8.56
CA MET A 540 1.67 4.85 9.50
C MET A 540 2.75 5.15 10.55
N PRO A 541 3.25 6.40 10.71
CA PRO A 541 2.74 7.68 10.17
C PRO A 541 3.35 8.18 8.82
N ARG A 542 4.15 7.33 8.15
CA ARG A 542 4.77 7.47 6.81
C ARG A 542 3.93 8.20 5.74
N LEU A 543 2.83 7.54 5.43
CA LEU A 543 1.92 7.78 4.33
C LEU A 543 1.14 9.10 4.50
N PRO A 544 0.65 9.48 5.71
CA PRO A 544 0.22 10.85 5.99
C PRO A 544 1.25 11.95 5.70
N ALA A 545 2.55 11.71 5.93
CA ALA A 545 3.59 12.68 5.57
C ALA A 545 3.74 12.81 4.05
N LEU A 546 3.79 11.70 3.32
CA LEU A 546 3.84 11.70 1.85
C LEU A 546 2.58 12.33 1.23
N ALA A 547 1.40 12.10 1.81
CA ALA A 547 0.17 12.78 1.42
C ALA A 547 0.30 14.31 1.58
N GLU A 548 0.94 14.79 2.64
CA GLU A 548 1.19 16.22 2.83
C GLU A 548 2.27 16.79 1.89
N VAL A 549 3.31 16.02 1.56
CA VAL A 549 4.27 16.35 0.48
C VAL A 549 3.55 16.50 -0.87
N ALA A 550 2.57 15.65 -1.13
CA ALA A 550 1.85 15.59 -2.40
C ALA A 550 0.70 16.61 -2.53
N TRP A 551 0.06 16.97 -1.41
CA TRP A 551 -1.12 17.83 -1.38
C TRP A 551 -0.81 19.30 -1.04
N THR A 552 0.00 19.57 0.00
CA THR A 552 0.15 20.93 0.54
C THR A 552 1.17 21.74 -0.27
N PRO A 553 0.91 23.03 -0.56
CA PRO A 553 1.89 23.92 -1.20
C PRO A 553 3.20 23.97 -0.41
N GLN A 554 4.35 23.89 -1.07
CA GLN A 554 5.65 23.77 -0.39
C GLN A 554 5.95 24.93 0.58
N SER A 555 5.45 26.14 0.29
CA SER A 555 5.54 27.32 1.16
C SER A 555 4.74 27.23 2.47
N SER A 556 3.81 26.28 2.57
CA SER A 556 2.90 26.07 3.70
C SER A 556 3.21 24.79 4.48
N ARG A 557 4.30 24.10 4.13
CA ARG A 557 4.76 22.87 4.79
C ARG A 557 5.78 23.21 5.87
N ASP A 558 5.55 22.72 7.07
CA ASP A 558 6.42 22.88 8.23
C ASP A 558 6.40 21.61 9.07
N TRP A 559 7.59 21.14 9.44
CA TRP A 559 7.81 19.92 10.21
C TRP A 559 7.24 20.02 11.64
N GLU A 560 7.38 21.17 12.30
CA GLU A 560 6.91 21.35 13.68
C GLU A 560 5.38 21.38 13.75
N SER A 561 4.73 22.10 12.83
CA SER A 561 3.29 22.05 12.58
C SER A 561 2.82 20.62 12.26
N PHE A 562 3.50 19.93 11.34
CA PHE A 562 3.12 18.57 10.94
C PHE A 562 3.17 17.59 12.10
N ARG A 563 4.26 17.55 12.88
CA ARG A 563 4.39 16.61 13.99
C ARG A 563 3.36 16.87 15.10
N GLN A 564 2.96 18.11 15.33
CA GLN A 564 1.89 18.45 16.28
C GLN A 564 0.50 18.02 15.76
N ARG A 565 0.22 18.21 14.46
CA ARG A 565 -1.06 17.79 13.86
C ARG A 565 -1.20 16.28 13.82
N ILE A 566 -0.17 15.56 13.34
CA ILE A 566 -0.19 14.10 13.21
C ILE A 566 -0.21 13.37 14.58
N ALA A 567 0.35 13.96 15.64
CA ALA A 567 0.21 13.45 17.01
C ALA A 567 -1.26 13.25 17.40
N GLY A 568 -2.13 14.18 16.96
CA GLY A 568 -3.57 14.12 17.16
C GLY A 568 -4.28 12.99 16.41
N HIS A 569 -3.65 12.32 15.43
CA HIS A 569 -4.27 11.20 14.73
C HIS A 569 -4.14 9.85 15.46
N ALA A 570 -3.25 9.71 16.45
CA ALA A 570 -3.04 8.44 17.16
C ALA A 570 -4.33 7.88 17.79
N THR A 571 -5.16 8.72 18.41
CA THR A 571 -6.45 8.30 18.96
C THR A 571 -7.47 7.94 17.86
N ARG A 572 -7.39 8.56 16.68
CA ARG A 572 -8.23 8.23 15.52
C ARG A 572 -7.88 6.84 14.97
N TRP A 573 -6.60 6.53 14.81
CA TRP A 573 -6.14 5.21 14.38
C TRP A 573 -6.55 4.10 15.35
N ARG A 574 -6.42 4.33 16.67
CA ARG A 574 -6.85 3.38 17.70
C ARG A 574 -8.35 3.07 17.70
N TYR A 575 -9.22 3.99 17.26
CA TYR A 575 -10.64 3.70 17.02
C TYR A 575 -10.86 2.92 15.72
N LEU A 576 -10.13 3.26 14.66
CA LEU A 576 -10.17 2.56 13.36
C LEU A 576 -9.52 1.16 13.37
N GLY A 577 -8.80 0.80 14.44
CA GLY A 577 -8.03 -0.44 14.54
C GLY A 577 -6.66 -0.41 13.87
N ILE A 578 -6.30 0.70 13.21
CA ILE A 578 -5.10 0.87 12.40
C ILE A 578 -3.84 0.83 13.28
N ASN A 579 -2.91 -0.07 12.97
CA ASN A 579 -1.59 -0.15 13.60
C ASN A 579 -0.67 1.01 13.13
N PHE A 580 0.32 1.39 13.93
CA PHE A 580 1.28 2.44 13.56
C PHE A 580 2.58 2.35 14.36
N PHE A 581 3.67 2.88 13.79
CA PHE A 581 4.92 3.08 14.52
C PHE A 581 4.86 4.37 15.37
N PRO A 582 4.98 4.30 16.72
CA PRO A 582 5.00 5.49 17.57
C PRO A 582 6.38 6.17 17.52
N SER A 583 6.69 6.83 16.40
CA SER A 583 7.95 7.55 16.16
C SER A 583 8.32 8.48 17.33
N PRO A 584 9.54 8.40 17.90
CA PRO A 584 9.99 9.30 18.97
C PRO A 584 10.16 10.77 18.52
N GLN A 585 10.07 11.06 17.21
CA GLN A 585 10.03 12.44 16.69
C GLN A 585 8.64 13.09 16.92
N VAL A 586 7.65 12.21 17.07
CA VAL A 586 6.26 12.35 17.52
C VAL A 586 6.00 12.97 18.90
N PRO A 587 5.47 14.20 19.12
CA PRO A 587 4.98 14.57 20.46
C PRO A 587 3.60 13.91 20.70
N TRP A 588 3.56 12.58 20.69
CA TRP A 588 2.33 11.82 20.85
C TRP A 588 1.61 12.24 22.12
N GLU A 589 0.31 12.54 22.01
CA GLU A 589 -0.51 12.74 23.19
C GLU A 589 -0.46 11.48 24.06
N PRO A 590 -0.31 11.61 25.39
CA PRO A 590 -0.34 10.47 26.27
C PRO A 590 -1.56 9.61 25.97
N SER A 591 -1.36 8.30 25.79
CA SER A 591 -2.43 7.36 26.09
C SER A 591 -2.82 7.61 27.54
N VAL A 592 -3.94 8.28 27.77
CA VAL A 592 -4.45 8.50 29.13
C VAL A 592 -4.64 7.11 29.71
N PRO A 593 -3.92 6.76 30.79
CA PRO A 593 -3.60 5.37 31.13
C PRO A 593 -4.84 4.58 31.45
#